data_AF-A0A0G0KYG1-F1
#
_entry.id   AF-A0A0G0KYG1-F1
#
_cell.length_a   1.000
_cell.length_b   1.000
_cell.length_c   1.000
_cell.angle_alpha   90.00
_cell.angle_beta   90.00
_cell.angle_gamma   90.00
#
_symmetry.space_group_name_H-M   'P 1'
#
loop_
_entity.id
_entity.type
_entity.pdbx_description
1 polymer ?
#
loop_
_entity_poly.entity_id
_entity_poly.type
_entity_poly.pdbx_seq_one_letter_code
_entity_poly.pdbx_strand_id
1 'polypeptide(L)' 'MKIVFFGTPDFAVTVLKKLYESGHEISAVVTAPDKERGRGKKVSFTPIKEFFTA' A
#
# COMPACT_ATOMS: atom_id res chain seq x y z
N MET A 1 -14.94 -13.24 -0.54
CA MET A 1 -13.63 -13.92 -0.38
C MET A 1 -12.73 -13.01 0.41
N LYS A 2 -12.02 -13.52 1.42
CA LYS A 2 -11.08 -12.73 2.22
C LYS A 2 -9.71 -12.74 1.56
N ILE A 3 -9.11 -11.57 1.36
CA ILE A 3 -7.85 -11.38 0.65
C ILE A 3 -6.85 -10.70 1.57
N VAL A 4 -5.63 -11.23 1.60
CA VAL A 4 -4.46 -10.51 2.12
C VAL A 4 -3.64 -10.02 0.94
N PHE A 5 -3.44 -8.72 0.84
CA PHE A 5 -2.74 -8.09 -0.28
C PHE A 5 -1.30 -7.75 0.10
N PHE A 6 -0.34 -8.18 -0.71
CA PHE A 6 1.08 -7.86 -0.53
C PHE A 6 1.53 -6.96 -1.66
N GLY A 7 1.89 -5.72 -1.35
CA GLY A 7 2.26 -4.73 -2.34
C GLY A 7 3.01 -3.56 -1.73
N THR A 8 3.95 -3.02 -2.47
CA THR A 8 4.79 -1.87 -2.10
C THR A 8 4.89 -0.80 -3.19
N PRO A 9 5.02 -1.14 -4.49
CA PRO A 9 5.24 -0.12 -5.52
C PRO A 9 3.97 0.66 -5.82
N ASP A 10 4.12 1.81 -6.47
CA ASP A 10 3.02 2.73 -6.80
C ASP A 10 1.87 2.05 -7.57
N PHE A 11 2.19 1.16 -8.50
CA PHE A 11 1.16 0.46 -9.29
C PHE A 11 0.30 -0.49 -8.45
N ALA A 12 0.80 -0.96 -7.29
CA ALA A 12 0.08 -1.88 -6.43
C ALA A 12 -1.17 -1.23 -5.83
N VAL A 13 -1.16 0.10 -5.66
CA VAL A 13 -2.31 0.89 -5.21
C VAL A 13 -3.48 0.75 -6.18
N THR A 14 -3.23 0.81 -7.49
CA THR A 14 -4.26 0.66 -8.53
C THR A 14 -4.90 -0.73 -8.50
N VAL A 15 -4.09 -1.78 -8.29
CA VAL A 15 -4.58 -3.16 -8.20
C VAL A 15 -5.44 -3.34 -6.94
N LEU A 16 -4.94 -2.86 -5.81
CA LEU A 16 -5.64 -2.90 -4.53
C LEU A 16 -6.99 -2.17 -4.61
N LYS A 17 -7.02 -0.97 -5.20
CA LYS A 17 -8.25 -0.19 -5.41
C LYS A 17 -9.27 -0.97 -6.22
N LYS A 18 -8.86 -1.61 -7.32
CA LYS A 18 -9.74 -2.44 -8.13
C LYS A 18 -10.29 -3.65 -7.38
N LEU A 19 -9.47 -4.31 -6.56
CA LEU A 19 -9.90 -5.44 -5.72
C LEU A 19 -10.91 -5.02 -4.66
N TYR A 20 -10.75 -3.81 -4.11
CA TYR A 20 -11.71 -3.23 -3.17
C TYR A 20 -13.02 -2.87 -3.87
N GLU A 21 -12.96 -2.21 -5.03
CA GLU A 21 -14.12 -1.85 -5.85
C GLU A 21 -14.89 -3.07 -6.37
N SER A 22 -14.22 -4.20 -6.62
CA SER A 22 -14.88 -5.45 -7.01
C SER A 22 -15.59 -6.17 -5.87
N GLY A 23 -15.64 -5.58 -4.67
CA GLY A 23 -16.38 -6.09 -3.52
C GLY A 23 -15.68 -7.24 -2.79
N HIS A 24 -14.36 -7.39 -2.96
CA HIS A 24 -13.60 -8.34 -2.15
C HIS A 24 -13.30 -7.76 -0.76
N GLU A 25 -13.32 -8.62 0.25
CA GLU A 25 -12.96 -8.23 1.61
C GLU A 25 -11.45 -8.31 1.76
N ILE A 26 -10.78 -7.15 1.83
CA ILE A 26 -9.33 -7.07 2.04
C ILE A 26 -9.09 -7.06 3.55
N SER A 27 -8.67 -8.20 4.10
CA SER A 27 -8.52 -8.37 5.56
C SER A 27 -7.22 -7.80 6.10
N ALA A 28 -6.17 -7.75 5.27
CA ALA A 28 -4.89 -7.17 5.65
C ALA A 28 -4.08 -6.75 4.42
N VAL A 29 -3.23 -5.75 4.60
CA VAL A 29 -2.29 -5.28 3.57
C VAL A 29 -0.88 -5.26 4.14
N VAL A 30 0.06 -5.85 3.41
CA VAL A 30 1.47 -5.92 3.77
C VAL A 30 2.28 -5.13 2.74
N THR A 31 3.06 -4.17 3.23
CA THR A 31 3.96 -3.32 2.44
C THR A 31 5.34 -3.30 3.06
N ALA A 32 6.35 -2.87 2.29
CA ALA A 32 7.69 -2.69 2.83
C ALA A 32 7.69 -1.67 3.97
N PRO A 33 8.64 -1.78 4.93
CA PRO A 33 8.79 -0.78 5.97
C PRO A 33 9.12 0.59 5.36
N ASP A 34 8.72 1.64 6.07
CA ASP A 34 9.08 3.01 5.71
C ASP A 34 10.62 3.15 5.71
N LYS A 35 11.14 3.84 4.71
CA LYS A 35 12.59 4.03 4.56
C LYS A 35 12.92 5.51 4.43
N GLU A 36 14.06 5.90 4.99
CA GLU A 36 14.63 7.22 4.75
C GLU A 36 15.02 7.34 3.27
N ARG A 37 14.54 8.37 2.58
CA ARG A 37 14.82 8.56 1.16
C ARG A 37 15.27 10.01 0.87
N GLY A 38 16.20 10.15 -0.07
CA GLY A 38 16.73 11.46 -0.49
C GLY A 38 17.82 12.05 0.41
N ARG A 39 18.32 13.23 0.04
CA ARG A 39 19.26 14.00 0.87
C ARG A 39 18.50 14.64 2.03
N GLY A 40 18.96 14.41 3.26
CA GLY A 40 18.31 14.87 4.49
C GLY A 40 17.46 13.82 5.22
N LYS A 41 17.47 12.55 4.78
CA LYS A 41 16.89 11.40 5.51
C LYS A 41 15.43 11.60 5.95
N LYS A 42 14.61 12.23 5.09
CA LYS A 42 13.18 12.32 5.40
C LYS A 42 12.56 10.93 5.31
N VAL A 43 11.73 10.61 6.28
CA VAL A 43 10.95 9.36 6.28
C VAL A 43 10.01 9.41 5.08
N SER A 44 10.18 8.48 4.15
CA SER A 44 9.27 8.28 3.02
C SER A 44 8.36 7.11 3.35
N PHE A 45 7.07 7.37 3.31
CA PHE A 45 6.06 6.31 3.42
C PHE A 45 5.95 5.56 2.09
N THR A 46 5.44 4.33 2.14
CA THR A 46 5.12 3.59 0.91
C THR A 46 3.81 4.10 0.30
N PRO A 47 3.66 4.07 -1.04
CA PRO A 47 2.42 4.47 -1.72
C PRO A 47 1.17 3.76 -1.20
N ILE A 48 1.32 2.49 -0.82
CA ILE A 48 0.25 1.69 -0.21
C ILE A 48 -0.11 2.25 1.17
N LYS A 49 0.87 2.61 2.01
CA LYS A 49 0.62 3.16 3.33
C LYS A 49 -0.02 4.54 3.26
N GLU A 50 0.42 5.38 2.33
CA GLU A 50 -0.20 6.68 2.06
C GLU A 50 -1.66 6.52 1.63
N PHE A 51 -1.97 5.55 0.76
CA PHE A 51 -3.35 5.27 0.33
C PHE A 51 -4.32 4.89 1.46
N PHE A 52 -3.84 4.29 2.56
CA PHE A 52 -4.67 3.94 3.72
C PHE A 52 -4.68 4.98 4.84
N THR A 53 -3.71 5.90 4.84
CA THR A 53 -3.56 6.89 5.93
C THR A 53 -4.05 8.28 5.52
N ALA A 54 -4.19 8.55 4.22
CA ALA A 54 -4.83 9.75 3.66
C ALA A 54 -6.35 9.63 3.65
#